data_AF-A0A1F7TJX2-F1
#
_entry.id   AF-A0A1F7TJX2-F1
#
_cell.length_a   1.000
_cell.length_b   1.000
_cell.length_c   1.000
_cell.angle_alpha   90.00
_cell.angle_beta   90.00
_cell.angle_gamma   90.00
#
_symmetry.space_group_name_H-M   'P 1'
#
loop_
_entity.id
_entity.type
_entity.pdbx_description
1 polymer ?
#
loop_
_entity_poly.entity_id
_entity_poly.type
_entity_poly.pdbx_seq_one_letter_code
_entity_poly.pdbx_strand_id
1 'polypeptide(L)'
;AYCGCGYALEDVNLGGVRLAVDLGCGAGLDARLLAGRLGDKGRVLALDFSQAALRRAREGAGVIPLAGDMERLPLGSGTADLLLANASLNLTVDKAAALAEAARVLRPGGRLVAREMVRAGELPPEIARDPSAWNASLGGVPEEAEWRALILRAGFTEVRISHRLPFPPVVAVRIEAVKAP
;
A
#
# COMPACT_ATOMS: atom_id res chain seq x y z
N ALA A 1 10.35 10.35 -4.87
CA ALA A 1 9.21 10.39 -5.81
C ALA A 1 8.06 9.65 -5.16
N TYR A 2 6.82 10.02 -5.45
CA TYR A 2 5.64 9.25 -5.08
C TYR A 2 5.63 7.95 -5.92
N CYS A 3 5.36 6.81 -5.28
CA CYS A 3 5.19 5.53 -5.95
C CYS A 3 3.86 4.96 -5.46
N GLY A 4 2.78 5.22 -6.19
CA GLY A 4 1.43 4.78 -5.85
C GLY A 4 0.60 4.63 -7.12
N CYS A 5 -0.45 3.82 -7.08
CA CYS A 5 -1.27 3.46 -8.26
C CYS A 5 -2.45 4.42 -8.47
N GLY A 6 -2.37 5.64 -7.95
CA GLY A 6 -3.43 6.66 -7.94
C GLY A 6 -3.95 6.97 -6.54
N TYR A 7 -5.08 7.69 -6.45
CA TYR A 7 -5.66 8.12 -5.17
C TYR A 7 -6.36 6.96 -4.45
N ALA A 8 -5.78 6.47 -3.34
CA ALA A 8 -6.30 5.32 -2.59
C ALA A 8 -7.47 5.67 -1.64
N LEU A 9 -7.73 6.96 -1.42
CA LEU A 9 -8.74 7.42 -0.46
C LEU A 9 -10.10 7.78 -1.10
N GLU A 10 -10.29 7.50 -2.38
CA GLU A 10 -11.57 7.70 -3.08
C GLU A 10 -12.69 6.93 -2.37
N ASP A 11 -13.80 7.61 -2.05
CA ASP A 11 -14.98 7.05 -1.37
C ASP A 11 -14.73 6.36 -0.02
N VAL A 12 -13.57 6.56 0.61
CA VAL A 12 -13.30 6.04 1.95
C VAL A 12 -14.03 6.89 3.00
N ASN A 13 -15.04 6.28 3.65
CA ASN A 13 -15.68 6.85 4.83
C ASN A 13 -14.73 6.78 6.04
N LEU A 14 -14.39 7.95 6.58
CA LEU A 14 -13.52 8.12 7.76
C LEU A 14 -14.29 8.37 9.06
N GLY A 15 -15.61 8.28 9.04
CA GLY A 15 -16.46 8.44 10.21
C GLY A 15 -16.07 7.45 11.32
N GLY A 16 -15.72 7.97 12.49
CA GLY A 16 -15.33 7.15 13.64
C GLY A 16 -13.90 6.58 13.60
N VAL A 17 -13.10 6.91 12.58
CA VAL A 17 -11.68 6.57 12.52
C VAL A 17 -10.90 7.51 13.45
N ARG A 18 -10.20 6.93 14.44
CA ARG A 18 -9.35 7.63 15.42
C ARG A 18 -7.87 7.34 15.20
N LEU A 19 -7.53 6.15 14.74
CA LEU A 19 -6.18 5.72 14.37
C LEU A 19 -6.20 5.06 12.99
N ALA A 20 -5.52 5.70 12.05
CA ALA A 20 -5.22 5.11 10.75
C ALA A 20 -3.73 4.85 10.58
N VAL A 21 -3.38 3.84 9.78
CA VAL A 21 -1.98 3.51 9.46
C VAL A 21 -1.83 3.43 7.95
N ASP A 22 -0.87 4.18 7.41
CA ASP A 22 -0.42 4.09 6.02
C ASP A 22 0.75 3.09 5.95
N LEU A 23 0.50 1.93 5.34
CA LEU A 23 1.41 0.79 5.27
C LEU A 23 2.33 0.94 4.05
N GLY A 24 3.64 1.01 4.29
CA GLY A 24 4.62 1.31 3.23
C GLY A 24 4.48 2.74 2.72
N CYS A 25 4.45 3.70 3.64
CA CYS A 25 4.07 5.09 3.36
C CYS A 25 5.02 5.83 2.41
N GLY A 26 6.25 5.33 2.20
CA GLY A 26 7.28 6.00 1.44
C GLY A 26 7.53 7.41 2.00
N ALA A 27 7.47 8.42 1.12
CA ALA A 27 7.63 9.82 1.53
C ALA A 27 6.43 10.41 2.31
N GLY A 28 5.37 9.63 2.56
CA GLY A 28 4.23 9.98 3.40
C GLY A 28 3.14 10.82 2.71
N LEU A 29 3.02 10.77 1.38
CA LEU A 29 2.00 11.56 0.67
C LEU A 29 0.58 11.13 1.09
N ASP A 30 0.29 9.83 1.03
CA ASP A 30 -1.03 9.29 1.37
C ASP A 30 -1.33 9.45 2.86
N ALA A 31 -0.36 9.19 3.74
CA ALA A 31 -0.45 9.52 5.16
C ALA A 31 -0.83 10.98 5.43
N ARG A 32 -0.23 11.94 4.73
CA ARG A 32 -0.55 13.38 4.88
C ARG A 32 -1.95 13.71 4.39
N LEU A 33 -2.35 13.16 3.25
CA LEU A 33 -3.71 13.35 2.72
C LEU A 33 -4.75 12.78 3.69
N LEU A 34 -4.47 11.61 4.27
CA LEU A 34 -5.31 10.99 5.29
C LEU A 34 -5.37 11.82 6.58
N ALA A 35 -4.23 12.34 7.04
CA ALA A 35 -4.15 13.19 8.23
C ALA A 35 -4.96 14.48 8.04
N GLY A 36 -4.85 15.12 6.87
CA GLY A 36 -5.64 16.30 6.53
C GLY A 36 -7.14 16.04 6.52
N ARG A 37 -7.58 14.85 6.08
CA ARG A 37 -9.01 14.48 6.06
C ARG A 37 -9.54 14.10 7.45
N LEU A 38 -8.72 13.49 8.31
CA LEU A 38 -9.10 13.18 9.69
C LEU A 38 -9.12 14.42 10.58
N GLY A 39 -8.21 15.37 10.34
CA GLY A 39 -8.00 16.53 11.20
C GLY A 39 -7.75 16.12 12.64
N ASP A 40 -8.23 16.92 13.60
CA ASP A 40 -8.00 16.68 15.03
C ASP A 40 -8.75 15.46 15.59
N LYS A 41 -9.67 14.88 14.82
CA LYS A 41 -10.50 13.73 15.24
C LYS A 41 -9.73 12.41 15.24
N GLY A 42 -8.59 12.36 14.56
CA GLY A 42 -7.79 11.15 14.42
C GLY A 42 -6.29 11.39 14.41
N ARG A 43 -5.55 10.30 14.25
CA ARG A 43 -4.10 10.25 14.12
C ARG A 43 -3.75 9.33 12.96
N VAL A 44 -2.66 9.65 12.27
CA VAL A 44 -2.13 8.81 11.18
C VAL A 44 -0.72 8.38 11.53
N LEU A 45 -0.50 7.06 11.55
CA LEU A 45 0.83 6.48 11.58
C LEU A 45 1.29 6.24 10.15
N ALA A 46 2.49 6.69 9.81
CA ALA A 46 3.11 6.44 8.52
C ALA A 46 4.20 5.39 8.69
N LEU A 47 3.89 4.16 8.28
CA LEU A 47 4.74 2.99 8.49
C LEU A 47 5.61 2.70 7.27
N ASP A 48 6.91 2.56 7.48
CA ASP A 48 7.85 2.13 6.44
C ASP A 48 9.08 1.48 7.10
N PHE A 49 9.73 0.54 6.42
CA PHE A 49 10.99 -0.04 6.91
C PHE A 49 12.19 0.87 6.58
N SER A 50 12.07 1.71 5.56
CA SER A 50 13.13 2.60 5.08
C SER A 50 13.26 3.85 5.95
N GLN A 51 14.40 3.97 6.63
CA GLN A 51 14.72 5.17 7.42
C GLN A 51 14.75 6.46 6.56
N ALA A 52 15.10 6.35 5.28
CA ALA A 52 15.10 7.49 4.36
C ALA A 52 13.66 7.95 4.05
N ALA A 53 12.74 7.01 3.88
CA ALA A 53 11.31 7.28 3.68
C ALA A 53 10.72 7.97 4.92
N LEU A 54 10.94 7.39 6.11
CA LEU A 54 10.45 7.93 7.38
C LEU A 54 10.95 9.33 7.69
N ARG A 55 12.22 9.65 7.36
CA ARG A 55 12.74 11.02 7.51
C ARG A 55 11.92 12.03 6.72
N ARG A 56 11.54 11.68 5.48
CA ARG A 56 10.71 12.54 4.61
C ARG A 56 9.27 12.59 5.10
N ALA A 57 8.70 11.46 5.51
CA ALA A 57 7.34 11.41 6.04
C ALA A 57 7.17 12.31 7.27
N ARG A 58 8.21 12.42 8.12
CA ARG A 58 8.24 13.29 9.30
C ARG A 58 8.09 14.78 8.98
N GLU A 59 8.44 15.21 7.78
CA GLU A 59 8.27 16.60 7.33
C GLU A 59 6.79 16.93 7.05
N GLY A 60 5.91 15.92 7.02
CA GLY A 60 4.47 16.08 6.86
C GLY A 60 3.75 16.44 8.16
N ALA A 61 2.97 17.52 8.12
CA ALA A 61 2.10 17.89 9.24
C ALA A 61 1.03 16.80 9.50
N GLY A 62 0.79 16.51 10.78
CA GLY A 62 -0.27 15.59 11.23
C GLY A 62 0.04 14.09 11.10
N VAL A 63 1.27 13.74 10.73
CA VAL A 63 1.71 12.35 10.53
C VAL A 63 2.73 11.94 11.59
N ILE A 64 2.61 10.70 12.09
CA ILE A 64 3.53 10.11 13.06
C ILE A 64 4.32 9.00 12.37
N PRO A 65 5.62 9.17 12.08
CA PRO A 65 6.44 8.12 11.48
C PRO A 65 6.57 6.91 12.40
N LEU A 66 6.45 5.71 11.83
CA LEU A 66 6.56 4.44 12.54
C LEU A 66 7.50 3.50 11.75
N ALA A 67 8.68 3.21 12.29
CA ALA A 67 9.56 2.24 11.67
C ALA A 67 9.01 0.82 11.89
N GLY A 68 8.80 0.06 10.82
CA GLY A 68 8.26 -1.28 10.93
C GLY A 68 8.20 -2.03 9.61
N ASP A 69 8.01 -3.34 9.71
CA ASP A 69 7.76 -4.25 8.60
C ASP A 69 6.26 -4.56 8.55
N MET A 70 5.67 -4.57 7.35
CA MET A 70 4.26 -4.94 7.16
C MET A 70 4.00 -6.42 7.51
N GLU A 71 5.01 -7.27 7.37
CA GLU A 71 4.95 -8.69 7.71
C GLU A 71 5.06 -8.95 9.22
N ARG A 72 5.41 -7.91 9.99
CA ARG A 72 5.47 -7.95 11.47
C ARG A 72 5.24 -6.56 12.05
N LEU A 73 3.99 -6.14 12.10
CA LEU A 73 3.61 -4.79 12.47
C LEU A 73 3.95 -4.51 13.94
N PRO A 74 4.63 -3.38 14.25
CA PRO A 74 4.99 -2.99 15.61
C PRO A 74 3.80 -2.36 16.35
N LEU A 75 2.62 -2.99 16.25
CA LEU A 75 1.35 -2.54 16.82
C LEU A 75 0.66 -3.69 17.55
N GLY A 76 -0.05 -3.34 18.63
CA GLY A 76 -0.90 -4.28 19.36
C GLY A 76 -2.09 -4.75 18.53
N SER A 77 -2.65 -5.90 18.91
CA SER A 77 -3.86 -6.41 18.27
C SER A 77 -5.06 -5.51 18.53
N GLY A 78 -5.92 -5.32 17.53
CA GLY A 78 -7.14 -4.54 17.68
C GLY A 78 -6.95 -3.05 17.97
N THR A 79 -5.84 -2.45 17.57
CA THR A 79 -5.47 -1.06 17.86
C THR A 79 -5.89 -0.08 16.77
N ALA A 80 -5.86 -0.48 15.51
CA ALA A 80 -6.11 0.39 14.37
C ALA A 80 -7.56 0.33 13.88
N ASP A 81 -8.09 1.47 13.43
CA ASP A 81 -9.41 1.57 12.80
C ASP A 81 -9.35 1.36 11.29
N LEU A 82 -8.29 1.87 10.67
CA LEU A 82 -8.10 1.88 9.22
C LEU A 82 -6.64 1.59 8.90
N LEU A 83 -6.42 0.64 8.00
CA LEU A 83 -5.14 0.44 7.33
C LEU A 83 -5.30 0.88 5.88
N LEU A 84 -4.37 1.72 5.41
CA LEU A 84 -4.25 2.12 4.03
C LEU A 84 -2.98 1.46 3.45
N ALA A 85 -3.06 0.96 2.22
CA ALA A 85 -1.90 0.54 1.46
C ALA A 85 -2.04 1.02 0.02
N ASN A 86 -0.96 1.54 -0.57
CA ASN A 86 -0.99 2.01 -1.95
C ASN A 86 0.29 1.57 -2.66
N ALA A 87 0.15 0.62 -3.58
CA ALA A 87 1.24 -0.03 -4.31
C ALA A 87 2.33 -0.65 -3.41
N SER A 88 2.02 -0.89 -2.13
CA SER A 88 2.98 -1.27 -1.10
C SER A 88 2.86 -2.73 -0.70
N LEU A 89 1.66 -3.32 -0.69
CA LEU A 89 1.49 -4.73 -0.34
C LEU A 89 2.07 -5.64 -1.43
N ASN A 90 2.07 -5.21 -2.70
CA ASN A 90 2.73 -5.97 -3.77
C ASN A 90 4.25 -6.16 -3.53
N LEU A 91 4.88 -5.25 -2.80
CA LEU A 91 6.30 -5.28 -2.46
C LEU A 91 6.63 -6.21 -1.27
N THR A 92 5.62 -6.69 -0.54
CA THR A 92 5.84 -7.68 0.53
C THR A 92 6.29 -9.01 -0.07
N VAL A 93 7.24 -9.65 0.62
CA VAL A 93 7.77 -10.97 0.27
C VAL A 93 6.72 -12.02 0.64
N ASP A 94 6.21 -11.96 1.87
CA ASP A 94 5.12 -12.79 2.36
C ASP A 94 3.82 -11.97 2.51
N LYS A 95 3.06 -11.93 1.42
CA LYS A 95 1.74 -11.28 1.37
C LYS A 95 0.75 -11.89 2.38
N ALA A 96 0.86 -13.18 2.67
CA ALA A 96 -0.03 -13.83 3.62
C ALA A 96 0.27 -13.39 5.06
N ALA A 97 1.56 -13.29 5.42
CA ALA A 97 1.99 -12.75 6.70
C ALA A 97 1.58 -11.28 6.87
N ALA A 98 1.80 -10.44 5.85
CA ALA A 98 1.41 -9.03 5.89
C ALA A 98 -0.11 -8.84 6.07
N LEU A 99 -0.93 -9.63 5.37
CA LEU A 99 -2.39 -9.58 5.53
C LEU A 99 -2.86 -10.13 6.87
N ALA A 100 -2.19 -11.16 7.41
CA ALA A 100 -2.48 -11.69 8.74
C ALA A 100 -2.19 -10.65 9.84
N GLU A 101 -1.06 -9.94 9.73
CA GLU A 101 -0.75 -8.83 10.62
C GLU A 101 -1.74 -7.68 10.48
N ALA A 102 -2.13 -7.32 9.25
CA ALA A 102 -3.16 -6.32 9.00
C ALA A 102 -4.49 -6.68 9.68
N ALA A 103 -4.93 -7.94 9.56
CA ALA A 103 -6.12 -8.43 10.26
C ALA A 103 -5.95 -8.39 11.78
N ARG A 104 -4.79 -8.77 12.30
CA ARG A 104 -4.49 -8.78 13.75
C ARG A 104 -4.56 -7.38 14.36
N VAL A 105 -3.93 -6.39 13.72
CA VAL A 105 -3.85 -5.02 14.28
C VAL A 105 -5.14 -4.25 14.14
N LEU A 106 -5.99 -4.58 13.17
CA LEU A 106 -7.31 -3.97 13.02
C LEU A 106 -8.22 -4.42 14.16
N ARG A 107 -8.95 -3.46 14.74
CA ARG A 107 -10.04 -3.79 15.67
C ARG A 107 -11.19 -4.49 14.95
N PRO A 108 -12.10 -5.18 15.66
CA PRO A 108 -13.36 -5.62 15.07
C PRO A 108 -14.11 -4.45 14.42
N GLY A 109 -14.49 -4.61 13.15
CA GLY A 109 -15.11 -3.56 12.33
C GLY A 109 -14.13 -2.55 11.71
N GLY A 110 -12.83 -2.69 11.96
CA GLY A 110 -11.78 -1.95 11.27
C GLY A 110 -11.65 -2.40 9.81
N ARG A 111 -11.00 -1.57 8.98
CA ARG A 111 -10.96 -1.78 7.52
C ARG A 111 -9.55 -1.72 6.98
N LEU A 112 -9.25 -2.61 6.04
CA LEU A 112 -8.11 -2.47 5.12
C LEU A 112 -8.62 -1.85 3.82
N VAL A 113 -8.00 -0.76 3.39
CA VAL A 113 -8.21 -0.15 2.06
C VAL A 113 -6.88 -0.21 1.33
N ALA A 114 -6.82 -0.98 0.26
CA ALA A 114 -5.61 -1.15 -0.53
C ALA A 114 -5.86 -0.76 -1.98
N ARG A 115 -4.90 -0.04 -2.58
CA ARG A 115 -4.86 0.23 -4.02
C ARG A 115 -3.62 -0.42 -4.59
N GLU A 116 -3.81 -1.56 -5.23
CA GLU A 116 -2.72 -2.41 -5.70
C GLU A 116 -2.84 -2.66 -7.21
N MET A 117 -1.70 -2.89 -7.86
CA MET A 117 -1.73 -3.48 -9.20
C MET A 117 -2.22 -4.92 -9.09
N VAL A 118 -2.93 -5.35 -10.14
CA VAL A 118 -3.36 -6.73 -10.35
C VAL A 118 -2.92 -7.15 -11.74
N ARG A 119 -2.56 -8.43 -11.88
CA ARG A 119 -2.21 -8.99 -13.18
C ARG A 119 -3.47 -9.29 -13.98
N ALA A 120 -3.46 -8.93 -15.27
CA ALA A 120 -4.51 -9.25 -16.23
C ALA A 120 -3.94 -10.15 -17.33
N GLY A 121 -4.01 -11.47 -17.14
CA GLY A 121 -3.42 -12.46 -18.04
C GLY A 121 -1.94 -12.73 -17.76
N GLU A 122 -1.26 -13.49 -18.63
CA GLU A 122 0.14 -13.84 -18.42
C GLU A 122 1.07 -12.63 -18.64
N LEU A 123 2.11 -12.52 -17.80
CA LEU A 123 3.17 -11.55 -18.02
C LEU A 123 4.16 -12.11 -19.06
N PRO A 124 4.70 -11.26 -19.96
CA PRO A 124 5.81 -11.66 -20.82
C PRO A 124 6.95 -12.28 -20.01
N PRO A 125 7.59 -13.37 -20.48
CA PRO A 125 8.64 -14.05 -19.74
C PRO A 125 9.81 -13.15 -19.34
N GLU A 126 10.09 -12.09 -20.11
CA GLU A 126 11.15 -11.14 -19.78
C GLU A 126 10.80 -10.31 -18.54
N ILE A 127 9.53 -9.93 -18.37
CA ILE A 127 9.05 -9.17 -17.19
C ILE A 127 8.89 -10.10 -15.99
N ALA A 128 8.33 -11.29 -16.20
CA ALA A 128 8.11 -12.25 -15.12
C ALA A 128 9.42 -12.73 -14.46
N ARG A 129 10.54 -12.74 -15.21
CA ARG A 129 11.86 -13.19 -14.75
C ARG A 129 12.79 -12.06 -14.34
N ASP A 130 12.42 -10.80 -14.57
CA ASP A 130 13.25 -9.65 -14.20
C ASP A 130 13.09 -9.33 -12.70
N PRO A 131 14.15 -9.47 -11.88
CA PRO A 131 14.09 -9.10 -10.47
C PRO A 131 13.76 -7.62 -10.25
N SER A 132 14.10 -6.75 -11.22
CA SER A 132 13.80 -5.32 -11.16
C SER A 132 12.30 -5.03 -11.31
N ALA A 133 11.58 -5.89 -12.05
CA ALA A 133 10.13 -5.80 -12.19
C ALA A 133 9.42 -6.05 -10.84
N TRP A 134 10.02 -6.80 -9.92
CA TRP A 134 9.46 -6.98 -8.57
C TRP A 134 9.45 -5.67 -7.77
N ASN A 135 10.52 -4.87 -7.89
CA ASN A 135 10.63 -3.56 -7.24
C ASN A 135 9.68 -2.51 -7.83
N ALA A 136 9.21 -2.73 -9.06
CA ALA A 136 8.19 -1.93 -9.70
C ALA A 136 6.76 -2.43 -9.41
N SER A 137 6.60 -3.44 -8.54
CA SER A 137 5.32 -4.12 -8.32
C SER A 137 4.74 -4.72 -9.62
N LEU A 138 5.58 -5.28 -10.50
CA LEU A 138 5.19 -5.87 -11.80
C LEU A 138 5.50 -7.36 -11.91
N GLY A 139 6.63 -7.83 -11.37
CA GLY A 139 7.07 -9.23 -11.55
C GLY A 139 6.28 -10.27 -10.76
N GLY A 140 5.53 -9.82 -9.73
CA GLY A 140 4.94 -10.69 -8.69
C GLY A 140 3.49 -10.38 -8.33
N VAL A 141 2.80 -9.74 -9.26
CA VAL A 141 1.48 -9.19 -9.02
C VAL A 141 0.43 -10.29 -9.06
N PRO A 142 -0.33 -10.49 -7.97
CA PRO A 142 -1.43 -11.45 -7.97
C PRO A 142 -2.55 -11.03 -8.92
N GLU A 143 -3.28 -12.00 -9.43
CA GLU A 143 -4.60 -11.77 -10.02
C GLU A 143 -5.61 -11.35 -8.94
N GLU A 144 -6.72 -10.74 -9.34
CA GLU A 144 -7.77 -10.34 -8.39
C GLU A 144 -8.32 -11.51 -7.57
N ALA A 145 -8.44 -12.70 -8.18
CA ALA A 145 -8.91 -13.90 -7.51
C ALA A 145 -7.93 -14.36 -6.40
N GLU A 146 -6.62 -14.25 -6.66
CA GLU A 146 -5.57 -14.57 -5.69
C GLU A 146 -5.56 -13.58 -4.53
N TRP A 147 -5.68 -12.27 -4.82
CA TRP A 147 -5.86 -11.23 -3.81
C TRP A 147 -7.07 -11.51 -2.92
N ARG A 148 -8.23 -11.79 -3.54
CA ARG A 148 -9.45 -12.12 -2.81
C ARG A 148 -9.23 -13.34 -1.90
N ALA A 149 -8.59 -14.40 -2.40
CA ALA A 149 -8.33 -15.60 -1.62
C ALA A 149 -7.39 -15.34 -0.43
N LEU A 150 -6.30 -14.58 -0.65
CA LEU A 150 -5.37 -14.19 0.41
C LEU A 150 -6.05 -13.36 1.50
N ILE A 151 -6.84 -12.36 1.12
CA ILE A 151 -7.56 -11.50 2.06
C ILE A 151 -8.60 -12.30 2.86
N LEU A 152 -9.36 -13.20 2.21
CA LEU A 152 -10.30 -14.09 2.91
C LEU A 152 -9.60 -15.02 3.90
N ARG A 153 -8.46 -15.62 3.50
CA ARG A 153 -7.66 -16.48 4.38
C ARG A 153 -7.10 -15.75 5.60
N ALA A 154 -6.80 -14.46 5.48
CA ALA A 154 -6.35 -13.64 6.59
C ALA A 154 -7.46 -13.30 7.60
N GLY A 155 -8.72 -13.66 7.32
CA GLY A 155 -9.85 -13.49 8.24
C GLY A 155 -10.77 -12.30 7.94
N PHE A 156 -10.57 -11.60 6.82
CA PHE A 156 -11.51 -10.59 6.34
C PHE A 156 -12.72 -11.27 5.68
N THR A 157 -13.93 -10.73 5.87
CA THR A 157 -15.18 -11.36 5.40
C THR A 157 -15.87 -10.63 4.25
N GLU A 158 -15.75 -9.30 4.17
CA GLU A 158 -16.45 -8.47 3.16
C GLU A 158 -15.50 -7.90 2.08
N VAL A 159 -14.91 -8.78 1.27
CA VAL A 159 -13.92 -8.37 0.26
C VAL A 159 -14.60 -7.81 -1.00
N ARG A 160 -14.40 -6.51 -1.27
CA ARG A 160 -14.83 -5.81 -2.49
C ARG A 160 -13.62 -5.30 -3.26
N ILE A 161 -13.58 -5.58 -4.57
CA ILE A 161 -12.55 -5.08 -5.50
C ILE A 161 -13.27 -4.27 -6.58
N SER A 162 -12.96 -2.97 -6.67
CA SER A 162 -13.62 -1.97 -7.53
C SER A 162 -12.63 -0.94 -8.08
N HIS A 163 -13.11 0.06 -8.85
CA HIS A 163 -12.32 1.15 -9.45
C HIS A 163 -11.10 0.69 -10.28
N ARG A 164 -11.32 -0.26 -11.20
CA ARG A 164 -10.30 -0.77 -12.13
C ARG A 164 -9.92 0.33 -13.11
N LEU A 165 -8.65 0.73 -13.06
CA LEU A 165 -8.07 1.72 -13.97
C LEU A 165 -6.94 1.03 -14.75
N PRO A 166 -7.21 0.60 -16.00
CA PRO A 166 -6.19 -0.03 -16.80
C PRO A 166 -5.16 1.03 -17.25
N PHE A 167 -3.90 0.63 -17.42
CA PHE A 167 -2.83 1.49 -17.95
C PHE A 167 -2.44 1.24 -19.44
N PRO A 168 -3.35 0.96 -20.40
CA PRO A 168 -3.02 0.91 -21.82
C PRO A 168 -3.04 2.31 -22.45
N PRO A 169 -2.27 2.59 -23.52
CA PRO A 169 -1.25 1.74 -24.15
C PRO A 169 0.16 2.13 -23.68
N VAL A 170 0.47 1.98 -22.38
CA VAL A 170 1.83 2.28 -21.88
C VAL A 170 2.77 1.13 -22.27
N VAL A 171 3.88 1.47 -22.93
CA VAL A 171 4.95 0.52 -23.27
C VAL A 171 6.25 0.96 -22.60
N ALA A 172 7.04 0.00 -22.11
CA ALA A 172 8.37 0.27 -21.61
C ALA A 172 9.33 0.53 -22.79
N VAL A 173 10.09 1.63 -22.73
CA VAL A 173 11.11 1.98 -23.73
C VAL A 173 12.44 2.25 -23.05
N ARG A 174 13.56 1.92 -23.71
CA ARG A 174 14.89 2.36 -23.30
C ARG A 174 15.21 3.69 -23.99
N ILE A 175 15.56 4.70 -23.21
CA ILE A 175 16.01 6.00 -23.72
C ILE A 175 17.48 6.17 -23.34
N GLU A 176 18.32 6.45 -24.33
CA GLU A 176 19.73 6.73 -24.17
C GLU A 176 20.04 8.07 -24.86
N ALA A 177 20.70 8.98 -24.14
CA ALA A 177 21.01 10.32 -24.64
C ALA A 177 22.42 10.72 -24.21
N VAL A 178 23.18 11.31 -25.13
CA VAL A 178 24.53 11.80 -24.90
C VAL A 178 24.48 13.33 -24.92
N LYS A 179 25.02 13.96 -23.86
CA LYS A 179 25.08 15.43 -23.76
C LYS A 179 26.04 15.97 -24.83
N ALA A 180 25.65 17.04 -25.52
CA ALA A 180 26.57 17.76 -26.41
C ALA A 180 27.80 18.25 -25.64
N PRO A 181 28.98 18.33 -26.28
CA PRO A 181 30.22 18.79 -25.65
C PRO A 181 30.08 20.19 -25.05
#